data_AF-A0A507ELS4-F1
#
_entry.id   AF-A0A507ELS4-F1
#
_cell.length_a   1.000
_cell.length_b   1.000
_cell.length_c   1.000
_cell.angle_alpha   90.00
_cell.angle_beta   90.00
_cell.angle_gamma   90.00
#
_symmetry.space_group_name_H-M   'P 1'
#
loop_
_entity.id
_entity.type
_entity.pdbx_description
1 polymer ?
#
loop_
_entity_poly.entity_id
_entity_poly.type
_entity_poly.pdbx_seq_one_letter_code
_entity_poly.pdbx_strand_id
1 'polypeptide(L)'
;MSLRKLFAGGSNLRHFHTSARKYATVTNPPPLLKRSPSEIARRAGALQLVLTRWGIEAAYLAANAQDETGRIRQSFDALTKAVDESKIARSFTETEQKLMDKQFGSWEPVQDISSYWARWESFGILLWTLRIVDGIPRYHVTFPHELLFQATAIVPAFPATVRDFIEYFSAGEGQKPGHIVSENDLREAINRAEAWYWRARAQIVLDLKESLNGDTEEIKEARRKIPHGLRQILQNIDEAVGAASARATADGLIDESVADDFGVDGTAYRSLRGDQLRDVVDIAEFRLGALSWLTGNDWEFERGELKFIHPLGSLWAPHEE
;
A
#
# COMPACT_ATOMS: atom_id res chain seq x y z
N MET A 1 -89.15 31.11 7.81
CA MET A 1 -88.16 31.85 7.00
C MET A 1 -86.80 31.18 7.21
N SER A 2 -86.43 30.12 6.49
CA SER A 2 -85.85 30.05 5.14
C SER A 2 -84.68 31.01 4.88
N LEU A 3 -83.47 30.45 4.79
CA LEU A 3 -82.38 30.68 3.82
C LEU A 3 -81.19 29.78 4.22
N ARG A 4 -81.20 28.48 3.87
CA ARG A 4 -80.49 27.84 2.75
C ARG A 4 -78.97 28.12 2.62
N LYS A 5 -78.22 27.03 2.86
CA LYS A 5 -77.19 26.38 2.00
C LYS A 5 -75.70 26.78 2.14
N LEU A 6 -74.90 25.70 2.01
CA LEU A 6 -73.44 25.58 1.81
C LEU A 6 -72.66 25.64 3.14
N PHE A 7 -72.05 24.57 3.66
CA PHE A 7 -71.21 23.58 2.99
C PHE A 7 -71.39 22.18 3.62
N ALA A 8 -71.64 21.19 2.77
CA ALA A 8 -71.39 19.79 3.07
C ALA A 8 -69.98 19.45 2.58
N GLY A 9 -69.11 19.00 3.48
CA GLY A 9 -67.77 18.52 3.16
C GLY A 9 -67.41 17.42 4.15
N GLY A 10 -67.70 16.17 3.77
CA GLY A 10 -67.43 15.00 4.58
C GLY A 10 -65.94 14.83 4.87
N SER A 11 -65.61 14.64 6.15
CA SER A 11 -64.28 14.29 6.63
C SER A 11 -63.96 12.83 6.25
N ASN A 12 -63.35 12.63 5.09
CA ASN A 12 -62.66 11.39 4.76
C ASN A 12 -61.27 11.40 5.42
N LEU A 13 -61.21 10.98 6.69
CA LEU A 13 -59.97 10.59 7.34
C LEU A 13 -59.47 9.30 6.68
N ARG A 14 -58.72 9.45 5.59
CA ARG A 14 -57.89 8.36 5.06
C ARG A 14 -56.76 8.14 6.05
N HIS A 15 -56.84 7.04 6.80
CA HIS A 15 -55.68 6.46 7.48
C HIS A 15 -54.61 6.17 6.43
N PHE A 16 -53.64 7.08 6.30
CA PHE A 16 -52.38 6.75 5.65
C PHE A 16 -51.66 5.76 6.56
N HIS A 17 -51.81 4.47 6.26
CA HIS A 17 -50.84 3.48 6.68
C HIS A 17 -49.50 3.88 6.06
N THR A 18 -48.67 4.55 6.85
CA THR A 18 -47.23 4.60 6.61
C THR A 18 -46.71 3.18 6.72
N SER A 19 -46.72 2.48 5.58
CA SER A 19 -45.87 1.31 5.39
C SER A 19 -44.44 1.82 5.57
N ALA A 20 -43.92 1.69 6.77
CA ALA A 20 -42.51 1.86 7.02
C ALA A 20 -41.80 0.89 6.08
N ARG A 21 -41.19 1.42 5.03
CA ARG A 21 -40.25 0.64 4.21
C ARG A 21 -39.27 0.05 5.20
N LYS A 22 -39.27 -1.28 5.33
CA LYS A 22 -38.19 -1.98 6.00
C LYS A 22 -36.93 -1.56 5.26
N TYR A 23 -36.15 -0.66 5.84
CA TYR A 23 -34.80 -0.42 5.39
C TYR A 23 -34.15 -1.80 5.39
N ALA A 24 -33.58 -2.18 4.25
CA ALA A 24 -32.73 -3.36 4.21
C ALA A 24 -31.67 -3.14 5.28
N THR A 25 -31.79 -3.87 6.39
CA THR A 25 -30.68 -4.04 7.31
C THR A 25 -29.57 -4.64 6.45
N VAL A 26 -28.58 -3.83 6.10
CA VAL A 26 -27.34 -4.32 5.50
C VAL A 26 -26.77 -5.26 6.55
N THR A 27 -27.04 -6.54 6.37
CA THR A 27 -26.34 -7.63 7.02
C THR A 27 -24.86 -7.37 6.81
N ASN A 28 -24.12 -7.22 7.91
CA ASN A 28 -22.69 -6.92 8.05
C ASN A 28 -21.93 -6.56 6.76
N PRO A 29 -21.31 -5.37 6.66
CA PRO A 29 -20.50 -5.02 5.51
C PRO A 29 -19.51 -6.14 5.19
N PRO A 30 -19.27 -6.44 3.91
CA PRO A 30 -18.38 -7.54 3.54
C PRO A 30 -16.99 -7.25 4.10
N PRO A 31 -16.25 -8.29 4.56
CA PRO A 31 -15.00 -8.09 5.30
C PRO A 31 -13.98 -7.31 4.45
N LEU A 32 -13.29 -6.36 5.05
CA LEU A 32 -12.27 -5.56 4.38
C LEU A 32 -11.13 -6.43 3.82
N LEU A 33 -10.68 -7.41 4.62
CA LEU A 33 -9.70 -8.41 4.21
C LEU A 33 -10.36 -9.42 3.25
N LYS A 34 -9.90 -9.46 2.00
CA LYS A 34 -10.40 -10.38 0.96
C LYS A 34 -9.52 -11.60 0.74
N ARG A 35 -8.30 -11.60 1.26
CA ARG A 35 -7.32 -12.69 1.10
C ARG A 35 -7.33 -13.60 2.32
N SER A 36 -7.35 -14.90 2.10
CA SER A 36 -7.22 -15.90 3.17
C SER A 36 -5.79 -15.96 3.73
N PRO A 37 -5.58 -16.45 4.97
CA PRO A 37 -4.25 -16.62 5.54
C PRO A 37 -3.30 -17.42 4.64
N SER A 38 -3.84 -18.43 3.98
CA SER A 38 -3.09 -19.28 3.05
C SER A 38 -2.63 -18.54 1.80
N GLU A 39 -3.46 -17.66 1.23
CA GLU A 39 -3.07 -16.82 0.09
C GLU A 39 -1.98 -15.82 0.49
N ILE A 40 -2.13 -15.19 1.66
CA ILE A 40 -1.16 -14.22 2.19
C ILE A 40 0.18 -14.91 2.45
N ALA A 41 0.18 -16.09 3.07
CA ALA A 41 1.39 -16.87 3.33
C ALA A 41 2.07 -17.34 2.03
N ARG A 42 1.33 -17.80 1.03
CA ARG A 42 1.93 -18.14 -0.27
C ARG A 42 2.58 -16.92 -0.93
N ARG A 43 1.92 -15.76 -0.90
CA ARG A 43 2.47 -14.53 -1.45
C ARG A 43 3.73 -14.10 -0.69
N ALA A 44 3.71 -14.17 0.64
CA ALA A 44 4.85 -13.83 1.50
C ALA A 44 6.04 -14.77 1.27
N GLY A 45 5.82 -16.09 1.23
CA GLY A 45 6.87 -17.07 0.96
C GLY A 45 7.47 -16.92 -0.43
N ALA A 46 6.63 -16.68 -1.44
CA ALA A 46 7.09 -16.39 -2.79
C ALA A 46 7.93 -15.10 -2.85
N LEU A 47 7.44 -14.01 -2.25
CA LEU A 47 8.15 -12.74 -2.22
C LEU A 47 9.47 -12.84 -1.47
N GLN A 48 9.54 -13.59 -0.36
CA GLN A 48 10.78 -13.80 0.37
C GLN A 48 11.85 -14.48 -0.50
N LEU A 49 11.49 -15.44 -1.35
CA LEU A 49 12.45 -16.09 -2.23
C LEU A 49 12.94 -15.15 -3.34
N VAL A 50 12.07 -14.27 -3.85
CA VAL A 50 12.47 -13.22 -4.78
C VAL A 50 13.39 -12.19 -4.10
N LEU A 51 13.08 -11.79 -2.86
CA LEU A 51 13.93 -10.89 -2.07
C LEU A 51 15.26 -11.55 -1.64
N THR A 52 15.25 -12.87 -1.45
CA THR A 52 16.49 -13.66 -1.27
C THR A 52 17.33 -13.59 -2.55
N ARG A 53 16.70 -13.77 -3.72
CA ARG A 53 17.37 -13.64 -5.02
C ARG A 53 17.98 -12.26 -5.20
N TRP A 54 17.21 -11.23 -4.88
CA TRP A 54 17.63 -9.83 -4.90
C TRP A 54 18.88 -9.62 -4.04
N GLY A 55 18.91 -10.14 -2.81
CA GLY A 55 20.05 -10.02 -1.91
C GLY A 55 21.31 -10.74 -2.43
N ILE A 56 21.13 -11.91 -3.03
CA ILE A 56 22.22 -12.68 -3.66
C ILE A 56 22.82 -11.90 -4.85
N GLU A 57 21.98 -11.35 -5.72
CA GLU A 57 22.41 -10.57 -6.89
C GLU A 57 23.07 -9.25 -6.48
N ALA A 58 22.51 -8.54 -5.50
CA ALA A 58 23.11 -7.33 -4.95
C ALA A 58 24.50 -7.62 -4.33
N ALA A 59 24.65 -8.72 -3.60
CA ALA A 59 25.94 -9.15 -3.06
C ALA A 59 26.95 -9.50 -4.17
N TYR A 60 26.52 -10.17 -5.23
CA TYR A 60 27.37 -10.48 -6.38
C TYR A 60 27.88 -9.22 -7.09
N LEU A 61 27.00 -8.24 -7.30
CA LEU A 61 27.37 -6.95 -7.88
C LEU A 61 28.30 -6.15 -6.98
N ALA A 62 28.04 -6.13 -5.67
CA ALA A 62 28.91 -5.46 -4.69
C ALA A 62 30.31 -6.07 -4.62
N ALA A 63 30.41 -7.38 -4.88
CA ALA A 63 31.70 -8.08 -5.01
C ALA A 63 32.35 -7.90 -6.40
N ASN A 64 31.92 -6.94 -7.21
CA ASN A 64 32.41 -6.70 -8.59
C ASN A 64 32.37 -7.95 -9.47
N ALA A 65 31.30 -8.76 -9.34
CA ALA A 65 31.14 -10.03 -10.04
C ALA A 65 32.27 -11.06 -9.75
N GLN A 66 32.94 -10.93 -8.61
CA GLN A 66 33.93 -11.89 -8.13
C GLN A 66 33.34 -12.65 -6.92
N ASP A 67 33.19 -13.96 -7.06
CA ASP A 67 32.82 -14.86 -5.95
C ASP A 67 33.99 -15.80 -5.63
N GLU A 68 35.06 -15.24 -5.06
CA GLU A 68 36.29 -16.00 -4.76
C GLU A 68 36.04 -17.22 -3.87
N THR A 69 35.02 -17.14 -3.00
CA THR A 69 34.66 -18.20 -2.05
C THR A 69 33.66 -19.21 -2.61
N GLY A 70 33.01 -18.91 -3.74
CA GLY A 70 31.89 -19.69 -4.28
C GLY A 70 30.60 -19.64 -3.44
N ARG A 71 30.58 -18.85 -2.34
CA ARG A 71 29.48 -18.82 -1.38
C ARG A 71 28.23 -18.16 -1.96
N ILE A 72 28.40 -17.13 -2.79
CA ILE A 72 27.27 -16.44 -3.41
C ILE A 72 26.59 -17.39 -4.40
N ARG A 73 27.39 -18.11 -5.19
CA ARG A 73 26.88 -19.13 -6.11
C ARG A 73 26.18 -20.29 -5.38
N GLN A 74 26.76 -20.80 -4.30
CA GLN A 74 26.11 -21.83 -3.47
C GLN A 74 24.76 -21.36 -2.92
N SER A 75 24.66 -20.08 -2.53
CA SER A 75 23.40 -19.49 -2.05
C SER A 75 22.36 -19.42 -3.16
N PHE A 76 22.76 -19.08 -4.39
CA PHE A 76 21.89 -19.11 -5.56
C PHE A 76 21.40 -20.52 -5.89
N ASP A 77 22.29 -21.51 -5.89
CA ASP A 77 21.95 -22.89 -6.21
C ASP A 77 20.97 -23.46 -5.15
N ALA A 78 21.19 -23.13 -3.85
CA ALA A 78 20.28 -23.49 -2.77
C ALA A 78 18.88 -22.85 -2.94
N LEU A 79 18.83 -21.56 -3.30
CA LEU A 79 17.59 -20.86 -3.59
C LEU A 79 16.82 -21.51 -4.76
N THR A 80 17.52 -21.81 -5.86
CA THR A 80 16.92 -22.46 -7.03
C THR A 80 16.30 -23.81 -6.65
N LYS A 81 17.04 -24.62 -5.90
CA LYS A 81 16.54 -25.89 -5.35
C LYS A 81 15.31 -25.70 -4.47
N ALA A 82 15.29 -24.69 -3.61
CA ALA A 82 14.14 -24.39 -2.76
C ALA A 82 12.88 -24.03 -3.55
N VAL A 83 13.03 -23.20 -4.57
CA VAL A 83 11.93 -22.82 -5.47
C VAL A 83 11.35 -24.07 -6.16
N ASP A 84 12.23 -24.93 -6.68
CA ASP A 84 11.84 -26.14 -7.40
C ASP A 84 11.16 -27.18 -6.51
N GLU A 85 11.71 -27.45 -5.32
CA GLU A 85 11.20 -28.49 -4.41
C GLU A 85 9.96 -28.06 -3.62
N SER A 86 9.82 -26.77 -3.31
CA SER A 86 8.62 -26.25 -2.63
C SER A 86 7.44 -26.04 -3.58
N LYS A 87 7.69 -26.01 -4.90
CA LYS A 87 6.69 -25.68 -5.95
C LYS A 87 6.06 -24.29 -5.79
N ILE A 88 6.71 -23.41 -5.02
CA ILE A 88 6.29 -22.04 -4.77
C ILE A 88 6.34 -21.14 -6.02
N ALA A 89 7.08 -21.55 -7.05
CA ALA A 89 7.14 -20.84 -8.34
C ALA A 89 5.75 -20.60 -8.95
N ARG A 90 4.78 -21.48 -8.69
CA ARG A 90 3.38 -21.32 -9.13
C ARG A 90 2.67 -20.12 -8.50
N SER A 91 3.22 -19.59 -7.42
CA SER A 91 2.72 -18.39 -6.77
C SER A 91 3.43 -17.13 -7.27
N PHE A 92 4.53 -17.21 -8.01
CA PHE A 92 5.16 -16.00 -8.58
C PHE A 92 4.22 -15.26 -9.51
N THR A 93 4.29 -13.93 -9.48
CA THR A 93 3.70 -13.12 -10.55
C THR A 93 4.50 -13.26 -11.84
N GLU A 94 3.96 -12.79 -12.95
CA GLU A 94 4.71 -12.80 -14.22
C GLU A 94 6.01 -11.99 -14.13
N THR A 95 6.00 -10.87 -13.42
CA THR A 95 7.19 -10.03 -13.20
C THR A 95 8.22 -10.76 -12.34
N GLU A 96 7.78 -11.37 -11.24
CA GLU A 96 8.63 -12.17 -10.36
C GLU A 96 9.23 -13.36 -11.10
N GLN A 97 8.42 -14.09 -11.87
CA GLN A 97 8.89 -15.24 -12.65
C GLN A 97 9.95 -14.82 -13.67
N LYS A 98 9.72 -13.72 -14.41
CA LYS A 98 10.72 -13.18 -15.36
C LYS A 98 12.04 -12.84 -14.67
N LEU A 99 12.01 -12.29 -13.47
CA LEU A 99 13.21 -11.99 -12.69
C LEU A 99 13.91 -13.26 -12.20
N MET A 100 13.15 -14.25 -11.73
CA MET A 100 13.68 -15.52 -11.24
C MET A 100 14.30 -16.37 -12.35
N ASP A 101 13.80 -16.26 -13.58
CA ASP A 101 14.32 -16.97 -14.76
C ASP A 101 15.60 -16.35 -15.34
N LYS A 102 15.98 -15.13 -14.92
CA LYS A 102 17.24 -14.50 -15.33
C LYS A 102 18.44 -15.30 -14.81
N GLN A 103 19.50 -15.33 -15.64
CA GLN A 103 20.75 -15.98 -15.29
C GLN A 103 21.36 -15.39 -14.01
N PHE A 104 22.05 -16.22 -13.23
CA PHE A 104 22.86 -15.75 -12.10
C PHE A 104 23.84 -14.65 -12.51
N GLY A 105 23.84 -13.54 -11.77
CA GLY A 105 24.69 -12.39 -12.00
C GLY A 105 24.19 -11.44 -13.09
N SER A 106 22.98 -11.66 -13.63
CA SER A 106 22.46 -10.89 -14.76
C SER A 106 21.34 -9.92 -14.37
N TRP A 107 21.07 -9.71 -13.07
CA TRP A 107 20.12 -8.68 -12.65
C TRP A 107 20.75 -7.31 -12.84
N GLU A 108 20.07 -6.44 -13.57
CA GLU A 108 20.54 -5.09 -13.86
C GLU A 108 20.38 -4.18 -12.63
N PRO A 109 21.41 -3.39 -12.25
CA PRO A 109 21.36 -2.56 -11.05
C PRO A 109 20.17 -1.60 -10.98
N VAL A 110 19.81 -0.99 -12.12
CA VAL A 110 18.73 0.00 -12.18
C VAL A 110 17.37 -0.68 -12.39
N GLN A 111 17.27 -1.56 -13.39
CA GLN A 111 15.98 -2.12 -13.82
C GLN A 111 15.48 -3.24 -12.91
N ASP A 112 16.36 -4.02 -12.29
CA ASP A 112 15.97 -5.21 -11.50
C ASP A 112 16.24 -5.00 -10.00
N ILE A 113 17.43 -4.51 -9.64
CA ILE A 113 17.81 -4.37 -8.23
C ILE A 113 17.12 -3.15 -7.61
N SER A 114 17.31 -1.96 -8.18
CA SER A 114 16.77 -0.72 -7.61
C SER A 114 15.25 -0.67 -7.68
N SER A 115 14.64 -1.19 -8.75
CA SER A 115 13.18 -1.17 -8.94
C SER A 115 12.44 -2.06 -7.95
N TYR A 116 13.07 -3.16 -7.51
CA TYR A 116 12.44 -4.18 -6.69
C TYR A 116 12.72 -3.99 -5.18
N TRP A 117 13.63 -3.08 -4.82
CA TRP A 117 14.01 -2.85 -3.42
C TRP A 117 12.79 -2.55 -2.54
N ALA A 118 11.89 -1.69 -2.99
CA ALA A 118 10.75 -1.23 -2.19
C ALA A 118 9.72 -2.36 -1.90
N ARG A 119 9.82 -3.52 -2.56
CA ARG A 119 9.01 -4.70 -2.24
C ARG A 119 9.30 -5.26 -0.84
N TRP A 120 10.40 -4.86 -0.21
CA TRP A 120 10.63 -5.07 1.24
C TRP A 120 9.49 -4.52 2.09
N GLU A 121 8.92 -3.38 1.71
CA GLU A 121 7.81 -2.76 2.42
C GLU A 121 6.52 -3.55 2.23
N SER A 122 6.27 -4.04 1.01
CA SER A 122 5.16 -4.95 0.75
C SER A 122 5.29 -6.26 1.54
N PHE A 123 6.50 -6.81 1.66
CA PHE A 123 6.77 -8.01 2.45
C PHE A 123 6.47 -7.79 3.93
N GLY A 124 6.92 -6.67 4.49
CA GLY A 124 6.63 -6.28 5.87
C GLY A 124 5.12 -6.21 6.16
N ILE A 125 4.33 -5.64 5.24
CA ILE A 125 2.87 -5.61 5.36
C ILE A 125 2.26 -7.02 5.39
N LEU A 126 2.73 -7.93 4.54
CA LEU A 126 2.23 -9.31 4.53
C LEU A 126 2.53 -10.01 5.87
N LEU A 127 3.75 -9.85 6.40
CA LEU A 127 4.14 -10.46 7.68
C LEU A 127 3.41 -9.84 8.87
N TRP A 128 3.21 -8.52 8.86
CA TRP A 128 2.38 -7.84 9.85
C TRP A 128 0.93 -8.36 9.80
N THR A 129 0.37 -8.53 8.60
CA THR A 129 -0.99 -9.06 8.40
C THR A 129 -1.15 -10.46 8.99
N LEU A 130 -0.12 -11.29 8.89
CA LEU A 130 -0.03 -12.64 9.48
C LEU A 130 0.35 -12.63 10.98
N ARG A 131 0.40 -11.46 11.63
CA ARG A 131 0.86 -11.26 13.01
C ARG A 131 2.21 -11.93 13.32
N ILE A 132 3.08 -11.98 12.31
CA ILE A 132 4.47 -12.43 12.44
C ILE A 132 5.35 -11.28 12.91
N VAL A 133 5.02 -10.05 12.50
CA VAL A 133 5.66 -8.81 12.94
C VAL A 133 4.63 -7.94 13.66
N ASP A 134 5.02 -7.39 14.81
CA ASP A 134 4.09 -6.75 15.76
C ASP A 134 3.51 -5.42 15.28
N GLY A 135 4.13 -4.75 14.31
CA GLY A 135 3.67 -3.44 13.87
C GLY A 135 4.26 -2.99 12.53
N ILE A 136 3.61 -2.00 11.94
CA ILE A 136 4.09 -1.28 10.78
C ILE A 136 4.94 -0.10 11.28
N PRO A 137 6.22 0.04 10.88
CA PRO A 137 7.03 1.21 11.21
C PRO A 137 6.39 2.51 10.73
N ARG A 138 6.92 3.65 11.17
CA ARG A 138 6.51 4.96 10.64
C ARG A 138 6.78 5.04 9.14
N TYR A 139 6.08 5.92 8.42
CA TYR A 139 6.19 6.02 6.96
C TYR A 139 7.47 6.70 6.45
N HIS A 140 8.36 7.11 7.36
CA HIS A 140 9.73 7.53 7.07
C HIS A 140 10.79 6.54 7.57
N VAL A 141 10.36 5.36 8.04
CA VAL A 141 11.22 4.30 8.55
C VAL A 141 10.92 3.02 7.78
N THR A 142 11.94 2.41 7.18
CA THR A 142 11.79 1.15 6.45
C THR A 142 11.53 -0.01 7.42
N PHE A 143 10.92 -1.09 6.93
CA PHE A 143 10.95 -2.33 7.71
C PHE A 143 12.41 -2.82 7.87
N PRO A 144 12.80 -3.32 9.05
CA PRO A 144 14.12 -3.90 9.23
C PRO A 144 14.23 -5.22 8.46
N HIS A 145 14.94 -5.21 7.32
CA HIS A 145 15.02 -6.37 6.40
C HIS A 145 15.53 -7.64 7.10
N GLU A 146 16.49 -7.50 8.01
CA GLU A 146 17.07 -8.62 8.75
C GLU A 146 16.04 -9.31 9.65
N LEU A 147 15.18 -8.52 10.31
CA LEU A 147 14.05 -9.04 11.09
C LEU A 147 13.05 -9.75 10.17
N LEU A 148 12.67 -9.13 9.05
CA LEU A 148 11.69 -9.70 8.12
C LEU A 148 12.13 -11.07 7.59
N PHE A 149 13.41 -11.22 7.23
CA PHE A 149 13.95 -12.50 6.77
C PHE A 149 13.89 -13.59 7.85
N GLN A 150 14.20 -13.25 9.09
CA GLN A 150 14.22 -14.20 10.19
C GLN A 150 12.80 -14.58 10.65
N ALA A 151 11.83 -13.69 10.47
CA ALA A 151 10.51 -13.83 11.07
C ALA A 151 9.65 -14.96 10.47
N THR A 152 9.91 -15.39 9.23
CA THR A 152 9.15 -16.49 8.59
C THR A 152 9.70 -17.89 8.90
N ALA A 153 10.90 -17.97 9.47
CA ALA A 153 11.70 -19.20 9.58
C ALA A 153 11.96 -19.94 8.24
N ILE A 154 11.70 -19.30 7.09
CA ILE A 154 12.05 -19.85 5.79
C ILE A 154 13.56 -19.77 5.61
N VAL A 155 14.19 -20.92 5.42
CA VAL A 155 15.61 -21.05 5.16
C VAL A 155 15.78 -21.73 3.80
N PRO A 156 16.18 -21.00 2.73
CA PRO A 156 16.30 -21.56 1.38
C PRO A 156 17.20 -22.80 1.28
N ALA A 157 18.22 -22.93 2.13
CA ALA A 157 19.05 -24.14 2.20
C ALA A 157 18.26 -25.40 2.60
N PHE A 158 17.08 -25.25 3.21
CA PHE A 158 16.19 -26.31 3.65
C PHE A 158 14.80 -26.12 3.02
N PRO A 159 14.55 -26.64 1.80
CA PRO A 159 13.30 -26.43 1.05
C PRO A 159 12.01 -26.82 1.79
N ALA A 160 12.10 -27.72 2.77
CA ALA A 160 10.98 -28.08 3.63
C ALA A 160 10.40 -26.88 4.39
N THR A 161 11.26 -25.94 4.83
CA THR A 161 10.83 -24.77 5.61
C THR A 161 9.84 -23.88 4.86
N VAL A 162 9.94 -23.79 3.52
CA VAL A 162 8.96 -23.08 2.68
C VAL A 162 7.60 -23.77 2.73
N ARG A 163 7.58 -25.10 2.66
CA ARG A 163 6.34 -25.88 2.71
C ARG A 163 5.71 -25.81 4.09
N ASP A 164 6.51 -25.97 5.13
CA ASP A 164 6.06 -25.94 6.53
C ASP A 164 5.42 -24.57 6.86
N PHE A 165 6.03 -23.47 6.40
CA PHE A 165 5.46 -22.12 6.53
C PHE A 165 4.08 -22.01 5.87
N ILE A 166 3.94 -22.49 4.64
CA ILE A 166 2.66 -22.42 3.91
C ILE A 166 1.62 -23.35 4.56
N GLU A 167 2.02 -24.54 4.98
CA GLU A 167 1.13 -25.52 5.63
C GLU A 167 0.60 -24.99 6.97
N TYR A 168 1.46 -24.33 7.76
CA TYR A 168 1.08 -23.67 9.01
C TYR A 168 -0.11 -22.72 8.81
N PHE A 169 -0.07 -21.90 7.75
CA PHE A 169 -1.14 -20.97 7.41
C PHE A 169 -2.22 -21.54 6.50
N SER A 170 -2.13 -22.80 6.07
CA SER A 170 -3.14 -23.42 5.19
C SER A 170 -4.04 -24.40 5.94
N ALA A 171 -3.46 -25.17 6.87
CA ALA A 171 -4.17 -26.19 7.64
C ALA A 171 -3.78 -26.22 9.13
N GLY A 172 -2.76 -25.46 9.53
CA GLY A 172 -2.24 -25.43 10.90
C GLY A 172 -2.82 -24.32 11.77
N GLU A 173 -2.07 -23.98 12.82
CA GLU A 173 -2.43 -22.97 13.82
C GLU A 173 -2.61 -21.57 13.21
N GLY A 174 -1.94 -21.27 12.09
CA GLY A 174 -2.02 -19.98 11.38
C GLY A 174 -3.40 -19.64 10.80
N GLN A 175 -4.34 -20.59 10.80
CA GLN A 175 -5.75 -20.35 10.45
C GLN A 175 -6.57 -19.75 11.60
N LYS A 176 -6.05 -19.78 12.84
CA LYS A 176 -6.79 -19.26 14.00
C LYS A 176 -6.83 -17.72 13.95
N PRO A 177 -7.94 -17.08 14.42
CA PRO A 177 -8.09 -15.62 14.36
C PRO A 177 -6.96 -14.83 15.02
N GLY A 178 -6.26 -15.42 16.01
CA GLY A 178 -5.13 -14.78 16.68
C GLY A 178 -3.86 -14.61 15.82
N HIS A 179 -3.81 -15.22 14.64
CA HIS A 179 -2.69 -15.14 13.68
C HIS A 179 -2.96 -14.19 12.52
N ILE A 180 -4.06 -13.43 12.53
CA ILE A 180 -4.38 -12.45 11.50
C ILE A 180 -4.75 -11.13 12.16
N VAL A 181 -4.32 -10.02 11.58
CA VAL A 181 -4.69 -8.67 12.04
C VAL A 181 -6.21 -8.50 12.05
N SER A 182 -6.70 -7.69 13.00
CA SER A 182 -8.14 -7.41 13.05
C SER A 182 -8.55 -6.50 11.89
N GLU A 183 -9.85 -6.46 11.60
CA GLU A 183 -10.39 -5.57 10.57
C GLU A 183 -10.15 -4.08 10.89
N ASN A 184 -10.15 -3.72 12.19
CA ASN A 184 -9.83 -2.37 12.64
C ASN A 184 -8.35 -2.04 12.40
N ASP A 185 -7.44 -2.95 12.78
CA ASP A 185 -6.00 -2.76 12.53
C ASP A 185 -5.72 -2.56 11.04
N LEU A 186 -6.37 -3.37 10.18
CA LEU A 186 -6.26 -3.26 8.73
C LEU A 186 -6.78 -1.92 8.21
N ARG A 187 -7.92 -1.45 8.72
CA ARG A 187 -8.50 -0.16 8.35
C ARG A 187 -7.60 1.01 8.74
N GLU A 188 -7.05 0.99 9.95
CA GLU A 188 -6.11 2.01 10.42
C GLU A 188 -4.84 2.03 9.56
N ALA A 189 -4.30 0.85 9.22
CA ALA A 189 -3.13 0.74 8.36
C ALA A 189 -3.40 1.31 6.96
N ILE A 190 -4.56 1.02 6.36
CA ILE A 190 -5.00 1.59 5.08
C ILE A 190 -5.12 3.10 5.17
N ASN A 191 -5.77 3.62 6.21
CA ASN A 191 -5.98 5.06 6.35
C ASN A 191 -4.66 5.83 6.42
N ARG A 192 -3.68 5.30 7.17
CA ARG A 192 -2.32 5.85 7.23
C ARG A 192 -1.61 5.76 5.87
N ALA A 193 -1.66 4.61 5.22
CA ALA A 193 -1.03 4.38 3.92
C ALA A 193 -1.53 5.35 2.86
N GLU A 194 -2.84 5.54 2.79
CA GLU A 194 -3.47 6.46 1.85
C GLU A 194 -3.13 7.93 2.14
N ALA A 195 -3.03 8.33 3.42
CA ALA A 195 -2.64 9.69 3.76
C ALA A 195 -1.22 10.01 3.27
N TRP A 196 -0.27 9.11 3.53
CA TRP A 196 1.12 9.26 3.08
C TRP A 196 1.25 9.17 1.55
N TYR A 197 0.50 8.26 0.91
CA TYR A 197 0.50 8.15 -0.54
C TYR A 197 -0.13 9.39 -1.20
N TRP A 198 -1.23 9.92 -0.65
CA TRP A 198 -1.81 11.17 -1.10
C TRP A 198 -0.80 12.31 -1.02
N ARG A 199 -0.05 12.40 0.10
CA ARG A 199 0.97 13.43 0.26
C ARG A 199 2.11 13.30 -0.77
N ALA A 200 2.54 12.08 -1.06
CA ALA A 200 3.50 11.81 -2.14
C ALA A 200 2.98 12.30 -3.50
N ARG A 201 1.70 12.05 -3.81
CA ARG A 201 1.07 12.53 -5.06
C ARG A 201 0.92 14.05 -5.09
N ALA A 202 0.62 14.68 -3.94
CA ALA A 202 0.58 16.13 -3.82
C ALA A 202 1.94 16.77 -4.13
N GLN A 203 3.05 16.09 -3.81
CA GLN A 203 4.40 16.59 -4.15
C GLN A 203 4.60 16.76 -5.66
N ILE A 204 4.12 15.82 -6.47
CA ILE A 204 4.22 15.91 -7.94
C ILE A 204 3.50 17.16 -8.47
N VAL A 205 2.36 17.50 -7.87
CA VAL A 205 1.58 18.70 -8.21
C VAL A 205 2.32 19.96 -7.77
N LEU A 206 2.95 19.95 -6.60
CA LEU A 206 3.79 21.04 -6.11
C LEU A 206 5.02 21.25 -7.00
N ASP A 207 5.74 20.19 -7.36
CA ASP A 207 6.90 20.24 -8.25
C ASP A 207 6.50 20.79 -9.62
N LEU A 208 5.33 20.38 -10.14
CA LEU A 208 4.78 20.96 -11.37
C LEU A 208 4.50 22.46 -11.19
N LYS A 209 3.84 22.87 -10.10
CA LYS A 209 3.59 24.29 -9.79
C LYS A 209 4.89 25.09 -9.77
N GLU A 210 5.93 24.57 -9.13
CA GLU A 210 7.23 25.21 -9.01
C GLU A 210 7.97 25.29 -10.35
N SER A 211 7.93 24.23 -11.16
CA SER A 211 8.52 24.22 -12.51
C SER A 211 7.88 25.25 -13.46
N LEU A 212 6.65 25.64 -13.16
CA LEU A 212 5.90 26.64 -13.91
C LEU A 212 6.11 28.05 -13.36
N ASN A 213 6.96 28.27 -12.35
CA ASN A 213 7.31 29.61 -11.86
C ASN A 213 8.38 30.26 -12.74
N GLY A 214 8.14 31.50 -13.18
CA GLY A 214 9.03 32.24 -14.08
C GLY A 214 8.33 32.88 -15.28
N ASP A 215 9.09 33.65 -16.06
CA ASP A 215 8.56 34.51 -17.14
C ASP A 215 9.17 34.22 -18.51
N THR A 216 9.84 33.07 -18.69
CA THR A 216 10.34 32.65 -19.99
C THR A 216 9.18 32.30 -20.94
N GLU A 217 9.37 32.45 -22.25
CA GLU A 217 8.34 32.09 -23.24
C GLU A 217 7.98 30.59 -23.18
N GLU A 218 8.95 29.73 -22.87
CA GLU A 218 8.74 28.29 -22.65
C GLU A 218 7.78 28.03 -21.49
N ILE A 219 7.96 28.71 -20.35
CA ILE A 219 7.07 28.58 -19.17
C ILE A 219 5.68 29.13 -19.47
N LYS A 220 5.58 30.28 -20.15
CA LYS A 220 4.29 30.85 -20.55
C LYS A 220 3.52 29.89 -21.47
N GLU A 221 4.20 29.26 -22.41
CA GLU A 221 3.61 28.26 -23.30
C GLU A 221 3.22 26.98 -22.55
N ALA A 222 4.05 26.51 -21.62
CA ALA A 222 3.73 25.39 -20.75
C ALA A 222 2.45 25.66 -19.92
N ARG A 223 2.34 26.86 -19.30
CA ARG A 223 1.14 27.27 -18.55
C ARG A 223 -0.14 27.27 -19.41
N ARG A 224 -0.06 27.64 -20.69
CA ARG A 224 -1.21 27.64 -21.61
C ARG A 224 -1.73 26.23 -21.90
N LYS A 225 -0.83 25.24 -21.96
CA LYS A 225 -1.17 23.83 -22.24
C LYS A 225 -1.81 23.11 -21.05
N ILE A 226 -1.80 23.70 -19.85
CA ILE A 226 -2.39 23.10 -18.66
C ILE A 226 -3.92 23.10 -18.78
N PRO A 227 -4.59 21.94 -18.62
CA PRO A 227 -6.04 21.85 -18.59
C PRO A 227 -6.65 22.68 -17.44
N HIS A 228 -7.86 23.21 -17.65
CA HIS A 228 -8.52 24.08 -16.67
C HIS A 228 -8.64 23.44 -15.27
N GLY A 229 -9.07 22.18 -15.18
CA GLY A 229 -9.21 21.49 -13.89
C GLY A 229 -7.88 21.38 -13.13
N LEU A 230 -6.78 21.11 -13.85
CA LEU A 230 -5.45 21.05 -13.23
C LEU A 230 -4.96 22.42 -12.76
N ARG A 231 -5.31 23.51 -13.45
CA ARG A 231 -4.98 24.87 -12.98
C ARG A 231 -5.61 25.18 -11.62
N GLN A 232 -6.86 24.77 -11.40
CA GLN A 232 -7.54 24.96 -10.12
C GLN A 232 -6.84 24.18 -9.01
N ILE A 233 -6.44 22.93 -9.29
CA ILE A 233 -5.69 22.11 -8.33
C ILE A 233 -4.34 22.79 -8.01
N LEU A 234 -3.58 23.23 -9.01
CA LEU A 234 -2.29 23.91 -8.83
C LEU A 234 -2.40 25.21 -8.01
N GLN A 235 -3.50 25.95 -8.16
CA GLN A 235 -3.74 27.17 -7.38
C GLN A 235 -3.94 26.85 -5.90
N ASN A 236 -4.70 25.79 -5.59
CA ASN A 236 -5.15 25.48 -4.23
C ASN A 236 -4.31 24.41 -3.52
N ILE A 237 -3.28 23.84 -4.17
CA ILE A 237 -2.54 22.68 -3.63
C ILE A 237 -1.86 22.99 -2.27
N ASP A 238 -1.31 24.18 -2.06
CA ASP A 238 -0.68 24.52 -0.77
C ASP A 238 -1.71 24.56 0.36
N GLU A 239 -2.89 25.15 0.13
CA GLU A 239 -4.00 25.14 1.09
C GLU A 239 -4.50 23.72 1.34
N ALA A 240 -4.57 22.88 0.29
CA ALA A 240 -4.96 21.49 0.41
C ALA A 240 -3.95 20.67 1.23
N VAL A 241 -2.65 20.90 1.08
CA VAL A 241 -1.61 20.27 1.91
C VAL A 241 -1.76 20.69 3.38
N GLY A 242 -1.98 21.99 3.65
CA GLY A 242 -2.24 22.50 4.99
C GLY A 242 -3.46 21.86 5.64
N ALA A 243 -4.60 21.82 4.93
CA ALA A 243 -5.82 21.20 5.42
C ALA A 243 -5.67 19.69 5.64
N ALA A 244 -5.00 19.00 4.72
CA ALA A 244 -4.72 17.57 4.83
C ALA A 244 -3.80 17.26 6.02
N SER A 245 -2.76 18.07 6.25
CA SER A 245 -1.83 17.91 7.38
C SER A 245 -2.56 18.10 8.72
N ALA A 246 -3.38 19.16 8.83
CA ALA A 246 -4.19 19.40 10.02
C ALA A 246 -5.15 18.23 10.31
N ARG A 247 -5.84 17.73 9.28
CA ARG A 247 -6.76 16.59 9.42
C ARG A 247 -6.04 15.29 9.76
N ALA A 248 -4.96 14.99 9.05
CA ALA A 248 -4.15 13.79 9.28
C ALA A 248 -3.59 13.74 10.71
N THR A 249 -3.20 14.89 11.26
CA THR A 249 -2.73 14.99 12.65
C THR A 249 -3.88 14.76 13.63
N ALA A 250 -5.04 15.40 13.40
CA ALA A 250 -6.21 15.24 14.26
C ALA A 250 -6.73 13.79 14.30
N ASP A 251 -6.66 13.09 13.16
CA ASP A 251 -7.10 11.70 13.01
C ASP A 251 -6.01 10.68 13.41
N GLY A 252 -4.81 11.12 13.82
CA GLY A 252 -3.71 10.24 14.19
C GLY A 252 -3.13 9.42 13.02
N LEU A 253 -3.28 9.93 11.79
CA LEU A 253 -2.73 9.30 10.57
C LEU A 253 -1.24 9.63 10.37
N ILE A 254 -0.78 10.74 10.94
CA ILE A 254 0.63 11.15 10.99
C ILE A 254 1.03 11.47 12.42
N ASP A 255 2.32 11.28 12.72
CA ASP A 255 2.87 11.49 14.06
C ASP A 255 3.05 12.98 14.39
N GLU A 256 3.35 13.79 13.37
CA GLU A 256 3.60 15.22 13.52
C GLU A 256 3.24 16.02 12.26
N SER A 257 2.88 17.28 12.47
CA SER A 257 2.74 18.31 11.44
C SER A 257 3.84 19.35 11.62
N VAL A 258 4.55 19.68 10.54
CA VAL A 258 5.65 20.65 10.54
C VAL A 258 5.40 21.67 9.44
N ALA A 259 5.31 22.94 9.80
CA ALA A 259 5.05 24.05 8.87
C ALA A 259 3.84 23.80 7.95
N ASP A 260 2.72 23.39 8.53
CA ASP A 260 1.47 23.04 7.83
C ASP A 260 1.61 21.91 6.80
N ASP A 261 2.59 21.02 6.98
CA ASP A 261 2.86 19.87 6.12
C ASP A 261 3.04 18.60 6.96
N PHE A 262 3.11 17.42 6.33
CA PHE A 262 3.44 16.15 6.97
C PHE A 262 4.87 16.24 7.53
N GLY A 263 5.06 15.90 8.81
CA GLY A 263 6.38 15.94 9.44
C GLY A 263 7.13 14.62 9.35
N VAL A 264 8.44 14.72 9.17
CA VAL A 264 9.41 13.62 9.23
C VAL A 264 10.60 14.09 10.06
N ASP A 265 10.69 13.60 11.29
CA ASP A 265 11.72 13.93 12.28
C ASP A 265 11.97 15.45 12.40
N GLY A 266 10.89 16.22 12.54
CA GLY A 266 10.92 17.68 12.66
C GLY A 266 11.15 18.43 11.34
N THR A 267 11.18 17.72 10.21
CA THR A 267 11.30 18.30 8.86
C THR A 267 9.97 18.19 8.11
N ALA A 268 9.50 19.30 7.55
CA ALA A 268 8.32 19.28 6.67
C ALA A 268 8.60 18.44 5.42
N TYR A 269 7.62 17.64 4.97
CA TYR A 269 7.74 16.74 3.83
C TYR A 269 8.30 17.43 2.58
N ARG A 270 7.79 18.63 2.25
CA ARG A 270 8.27 19.41 1.10
C ARG A 270 9.73 19.85 1.17
N SER A 271 10.33 19.82 2.37
CA SER A 271 11.72 20.22 2.63
C SER A 271 12.67 19.02 2.77
N LEU A 272 12.18 17.80 2.53
CA LEU A 272 13.02 16.60 2.58
C LEU A 272 14.07 16.61 1.46
N ARG A 273 15.24 16.02 1.76
CA ARG A 273 16.28 15.78 0.77
C ARG A 273 15.81 14.74 -0.24
N GLY A 274 16.36 14.77 -1.45
CA GLY A 274 15.88 13.92 -2.56
C GLY A 274 15.98 12.41 -2.33
N ASP A 275 16.95 11.96 -1.53
CA ASP A 275 17.05 10.57 -1.07
C ASP A 275 15.92 10.22 -0.09
N GLN A 276 15.75 11.02 0.96
CA GLN A 276 14.70 10.83 1.95
C GLN A 276 13.29 10.90 1.34
N LEU A 277 13.06 11.86 0.43
CA LEU A 277 11.80 12.00 -0.28
C LEU A 277 11.49 10.73 -1.08
N ARG A 278 12.48 10.17 -1.80
CA ARG A 278 12.30 8.92 -2.55
C ARG A 278 11.95 7.77 -1.63
N ASP A 279 12.63 7.64 -0.50
CA ASP A 279 12.37 6.56 0.47
C ASP A 279 10.94 6.65 1.02
N VAL A 280 10.48 7.84 1.43
CA VAL A 280 9.11 8.02 1.94
C VAL A 280 8.06 7.73 0.86
N VAL A 281 8.31 8.14 -0.40
CA VAL A 281 7.43 7.82 -1.53
C VAL A 281 7.35 6.31 -1.77
N ASP A 282 8.50 5.64 -1.83
CA ASP A 282 8.60 4.18 -2.02
C ASP A 282 7.87 3.44 -0.88
N ILE A 283 8.10 3.85 0.37
CA ILE A 283 7.43 3.28 1.55
C ILE A 283 5.91 3.44 1.45
N ALA A 284 5.42 4.65 1.19
CA ALA A 284 3.99 4.92 1.12
C ALA A 284 3.30 4.09 0.02
N GLU A 285 3.89 4.07 -1.16
CA GLU A 285 3.37 3.37 -2.33
C GLU A 285 3.36 1.85 -2.15
N PHE A 286 4.46 1.25 -1.70
CA PHE A 286 4.57 -0.21 -1.62
C PHE A 286 3.84 -0.81 -0.42
N ARG A 287 3.67 -0.05 0.67
CA ARG A 287 2.77 -0.42 1.76
C ARG A 287 1.32 -0.37 1.32
N LEU A 288 0.89 0.72 0.67
CA LEU A 288 -0.47 0.83 0.15
C LEU A 288 -0.76 -0.23 -0.91
N GLY A 289 0.21 -0.57 -1.76
CA GLY A 289 0.07 -1.61 -2.78
C GLY A 289 -0.22 -2.98 -2.18
N ALA A 290 0.51 -3.36 -1.13
CA ALA A 290 0.26 -4.60 -0.40
C ALA A 290 -1.10 -4.58 0.31
N LEU A 291 -1.45 -3.48 0.98
CA LEU A 291 -2.77 -3.32 1.61
C LEU A 291 -3.92 -3.40 0.58
N SER A 292 -3.73 -2.81 -0.60
CA SER A 292 -4.69 -2.83 -1.69
C SER A 292 -4.93 -4.25 -2.22
N TRP A 293 -3.86 -5.04 -2.34
CA TRP A 293 -3.96 -6.46 -2.69
C TRP A 293 -4.72 -7.27 -1.63
N LEU A 294 -4.50 -6.99 -0.34
CA LEU A 294 -5.23 -7.62 0.77
C LEU A 294 -6.74 -7.32 0.69
N THR A 295 -7.12 -6.15 0.18
CA THR A 295 -8.53 -5.76 -0.03
C THR A 295 -9.12 -6.21 -1.37
N GLY A 296 -8.37 -6.99 -2.16
CA GLY A 296 -8.87 -7.65 -3.37
C GLY A 296 -8.42 -7.07 -4.71
N ASN A 297 -7.55 -6.05 -4.72
CA ASN A 297 -6.93 -5.56 -5.95
C ASN A 297 -5.75 -6.46 -6.38
N ASP A 298 -5.15 -6.13 -7.53
CA ASP A 298 -4.01 -6.82 -8.09
C ASP A 298 -2.71 -6.54 -7.31
N TRP A 299 -1.78 -7.51 -7.33
CA TRP A 299 -0.49 -7.41 -6.64
C TRP A 299 0.52 -6.54 -7.40
N GLU A 300 0.45 -6.63 -8.73
CA GLU A 300 1.26 -5.80 -9.62
C GLU A 300 0.51 -4.49 -9.88
N PHE A 301 1.24 -3.40 -9.78
CA PHE A 301 0.75 -2.06 -10.05
C PHE A 301 1.86 -1.24 -10.70
N GLU A 302 1.46 -0.29 -11.54
CA GLU A 302 2.39 0.68 -12.10
C GLU A 302 2.66 1.79 -11.08
N ARG A 303 3.94 2.15 -10.93
CA ARG A 303 4.36 3.20 -10.00
C ARG A 303 3.69 4.52 -10.37
N GLY A 304 3.10 5.16 -9.38
CA GLY A 304 2.34 6.40 -9.52
C GLY A 304 0.90 6.22 -10.02
N GLU A 305 0.48 4.98 -10.32
CA GLU A 305 -0.88 4.68 -10.78
C GLU A 305 -1.70 3.87 -9.76
N LEU A 306 -1.15 3.64 -8.57
CA LEU A 306 -1.84 2.95 -7.50
C LEU A 306 -3.11 3.73 -7.12
N LYS A 307 -4.25 3.03 -7.11
CA LYS A 307 -5.55 3.59 -6.75
C LYS A 307 -5.72 3.61 -5.24
N PHE A 308 -6.39 4.66 -4.75
CA PHE A 308 -6.90 4.68 -3.38
C PHE A 308 -7.93 3.54 -3.19
N ILE A 309 -7.87 2.90 -2.03
CA ILE A 309 -8.80 1.87 -1.59
C ILE A 309 -10.13 2.53 -1.20
N HIS A 310 -10.07 3.66 -0.48
CA HIS A 310 -11.24 4.48 -0.21
C HIS A 310 -11.55 5.39 -1.41
N PRO A 311 -12.82 5.43 -1.89
CA PRO A 311 -13.19 6.25 -3.04
C PRO A 311 -12.90 7.76 -2.88
N LEU A 312 -12.97 8.25 -1.65
CA LEU A 312 -12.66 9.64 -1.31
C LEU A 312 -11.22 9.81 -0.77
N GLY A 313 -10.48 8.72 -0.54
CA GLY A 313 -9.26 8.71 0.26
C GLY A 313 -9.52 8.94 1.75
N SER A 314 -8.69 8.34 2.60
CA SER A 314 -8.81 8.43 4.07
C SER A 314 -8.87 9.86 4.61
N LEU A 315 -8.14 10.80 4.00
CA LEU A 315 -8.08 12.20 4.43
C LEU A 315 -9.39 12.99 4.22
N TRP A 316 -10.24 12.52 3.31
CA TRP A 316 -11.46 13.23 2.91
C TRP A 316 -12.72 12.42 3.19
N ALA A 317 -12.58 11.23 3.74
CA ALA A 317 -13.70 10.43 4.18
C ALA A 317 -14.42 11.12 5.36
N PRO A 318 -15.77 11.15 5.37
CA PRO A 318 -16.50 11.56 6.56
C PRO A 318 -16.17 10.60 7.71
N HIS A 319 -16.18 11.09 8.94
CA HIS A 319 -16.05 10.21 10.11
C HIS A 319 -17.20 9.19 10.06
N GLU A 320 -16.86 7.91 10.06
CA GLU A 320 -17.86 6.86 10.31
C GLU A 320 -18.27 6.97 11.78
N GLU A 321 -19.54 7.30 12.04
CA GLU A 321 -20.15 7.28 13.38
C GLU A 321 -20.27 5.86 13.95
#